data_AF-A0A2S5TI30-F1
#
_entry.id   AF-A0A2S5TI30-F1
#
_cell.length_a   1.000
_cell.length_b   1.000
_cell.length_c   1.000
_cell.angle_alpha   90.00
_cell.angle_beta   90.00
_cell.angle_gamma   90.00
#
_symmetry.space_group_name_H-M   'P 1'
#
loop_
_entity.id
_entity.type
_entity.pdbx_description
1 polymer ?
#
loop_
_entity_poly.entity_id
_entity_poly.type
_entity_poly.pdbx_seq_one_letter_code
_entity_poly.pdbx_strand_id
1 'polypeptide(L)'
;MARAEPGAGGAALERALAICHQLHDQHSRSPRTSERLRKLLALLQDWTILDGWRDYGLAPGVLRAAMIEMIGRIRDDLCEERRAA
;
A
#
# COMPACT_ATOMS: atom_id res chain seq x y z
N MET A 1 21.91 6.11 4.58
CA MET A 1 20.62 5.53 4.14
C MET A 1 19.62 6.67 4.04
N ALA A 2 19.21 7.08 2.84
CA ALA A 2 18.24 8.16 2.65
C ALA A 2 16.88 7.72 3.20
N ARG A 3 16.37 8.40 4.22
CA ARG A 3 14.99 8.23 4.70
C ARG A 3 14.08 8.70 3.56
N ALA A 4 13.16 7.85 3.13
CA ALA A 4 12.09 8.29 2.23
C ALA A 4 11.25 9.34 2.97
N GLU A 5 11.37 10.59 2.57
CA GLU A 5 10.58 11.71 3.10
C GLU A 5 9.21 11.74 2.39
N PRO A 6 8.12 12.09 3.08
CA PRO A 6 6.82 12.28 2.43
C PRO A 6 6.95 13.33 1.32
N GLY A 7 6.35 13.06 0.16
CA GLY A 7 6.52 13.87 -1.06
C GLY A 7 7.79 13.58 -1.89
N ALA A 8 8.78 12.82 -1.36
CA ALA A 8 9.94 12.37 -2.13
C ALA A 8 9.71 10.94 -2.67
N GLY A 9 9.77 10.79 -4.00
CA GLY A 9 9.72 9.47 -4.65
C GLY A 9 8.56 9.21 -5.61
N GLY A 10 8.05 10.23 -6.31
CA GLY A 10 6.95 10.10 -7.28
C GLY A 10 7.11 8.91 -8.24
N ALA A 11 8.30 8.70 -8.82
CA ALA A 11 8.55 7.57 -9.72
C ALA A 11 8.57 6.18 -9.04
N ALA A 12 8.84 6.11 -7.73
CA ALA A 12 8.72 4.87 -6.95
C ALA A 12 7.26 4.60 -6.59
N LEU A 13 6.50 5.66 -6.34
CA LEU A 13 5.07 5.58 -6.07
C LEU A 13 4.27 5.19 -7.31
N GLU A 14 4.54 5.77 -8.48
CA GLU A 14 3.87 5.39 -9.73
C GLU A 14 4.05 3.89 -10.02
N ARG A 15 5.26 3.37 -9.78
CA ARG A 15 5.52 1.94 -9.85
C ARG A 15 4.72 1.14 -8.82
N ALA A 16 4.65 1.62 -7.57
CA ALA A 16 3.86 0.96 -6.54
C ALA A 16 2.36 0.94 -6.87
N LEU A 17 1.82 2.05 -7.41
CA LEU A 17 0.43 2.14 -7.87
C LEU A 17 0.15 1.17 -9.02
N ALA A 18 1.03 1.12 -10.03
CA ALA A 18 0.89 0.19 -11.15
C ALA A 18 0.87 -1.28 -10.68
N ILE A 19 1.77 -1.65 -9.76
CA ILE A 19 1.79 -2.99 -9.16
C ILE A 19 0.50 -3.28 -8.39
N CYS A 20 0.04 -2.34 -7.57
CA CYS A 20 -1.20 -2.51 -6.80
C CYS A 20 -2.42 -2.66 -7.72
N HIS A 21 -2.50 -1.91 -8.82
CA HIS A 21 -3.55 -2.04 -9.81
C HIS A 21 -3.51 -3.39 -10.53
N GLN A 22 -2.32 -3.84 -10.94
CA GLN A 22 -2.15 -5.15 -11.58
C GLN A 22 -2.57 -6.29 -10.64
N LEU A 23 -2.16 -6.23 -9.37
CA LEU A 23 -2.58 -7.21 -8.35
C LEU A 23 -4.09 -7.15 -8.10
N HIS A 24 -4.69 -5.96 -8.10
CA HIS A 24 -6.13 -5.80 -7.92
C HIS A 24 -6.93 -6.44 -9.05
N ASP A 25 -6.48 -6.29 -10.29
CA ASP A 25 -7.11 -6.91 -11.46
C ASP A 25 -7.04 -8.45 -11.38
N GLN A 26 -5.85 -8.97 -11.08
CA GLN A 26 -5.57 -10.42 -10.96
C GLN A 26 -6.31 -11.09 -9.80
N HIS A 27 -6.44 -10.40 -8.67
CA HIS A 27 -7.06 -10.93 -7.44
C HIS A 27 -8.43 -10.32 -7.14
N SER A 28 -9.09 -9.76 -8.17
CA SER A 28 -10.42 -9.15 -8.08
C SER A 28 -11.50 -10.07 -7.53
N ARG A 29 -11.30 -11.39 -7.65
CA ARG A 29 -12.21 -12.44 -7.15
C ARG A 29 -12.14 -12.65 -5.64
N SER A 30 -11.07 -12.19 -4.99
CA SER A 30 -10.93 -12.26 -3.53
C SER A 30 -11.35 -10.93 -2.90
N PRO A 31 -12.54 -10.86 -2.27
CA PRO A 31 -13.06 -9.60 -1.73
C PRO A 31 -12.14 -9.03 -0.64
N ARG A 32 -11.52 -9.89 0.17
CA ARG A 32 -10.58 -9.50 1.24
C ARG A 32 -9.30 -8.88 0.67
N THR A 33 -8.67 -9.55 -0.30
CA THR A 33 -7.44 -9.07 -0.95
C THR A 33 -7.70 -7.79 -1.74
N SER A 34 -8.83 -7.73 -2.46
CA SER A 34 -9.29 -6.55 -3.20
C SER A 34 -9.51 -5.33 -2.30
N GLU A 35 -10.11 -5.50 -1.12
CA GLU A 35 -10.30 -4.42 -0.15
C GLU A 35 -8.97 -3.92 0.41
N ARG A 36 -8.05 -4.84 0.75
CA ARG A 36 -6.72 -4.48 1.27
C ARG A 36 -5.86 -3.77 0.23
N LEU A 37 -5.92 -4.20 -1.04
CA LEU A 37 -5.27 -3.50 -2.15
C LEU A 37 -5.82 -2.08 -2.34
N ARG A 38 -7.14 -1.89 -2.21
CA ARG A 38 -7.75 -0.54 -2.21
C ARG A 38 -7.25 0.32 -1.05
N LYS A 39 -7.14 -0.23 0.16
CA LYS A 39 -6.58 0.49 1.31
C LYS A 39 -5.11 0.84 1.11
N LEU A 40 -4.31 -0.06 0.52
CA LEU A 40 -2.91 0.24 0.20
C LEU A 40 -2.79 1.37 -0.83
N LEU A 41 -3.65 1.39 -1.85
CA LEU A 41 -3.70 2.49 -2.84
C LEU A 41 -3.99 3.84 -2.17
N ALA A 42 -4.94 3.89 -1.23
CA ALA A 42 -5.25 5.11 -0.48
C ALA A 42 -4.05 5.59 0.35
N LEU A 43 -3.41 4.68 1.10
CA LEU A 43 -2.21 5.01 1.89
C LEU A 43 -1.05 5.53 1.03
N LEU A 44 -0.87 4.95 -0.16
CA LEU A 44 0.11 5.42 -1.15
C LEU A 44 -0.24 6.82 -1.65
N GLN A 45 -1.52 7.09 -1.96
CA GLN A 45 -1.96 8.44 -2.34
C GLN A 45 -1.70 9.45 -1.22
N ASP A 46 -2.02 9.11 0.03
CA ASP A 46 -1.77 10.00 1.17
C ASP A 46 -0.28 10.25 1.39
N TRP A 47 0.59 9.29 1.05
CA TRP A 47 2.05 9.48 1.14
C TRP A 47 2.59 10.52 0.15
N THR A 48 1.87 10.77 -0.96
CA THR A 48 2.22 11.83 -1.92
C THR A 48 1.85 13.22 -1.46
N ILE A 49 0.89 13.31 -0.54
CA ILE A 49 0.43 14.56 0.01
C ILE A 49 1.38 14.92 1.17
N LEU A 50 1.97 16.12 1.13
CA LEU A 50 2.97 16.57 2.10
C LEU A 50 2.53 16.36 3.57
N ASP A 51 1.23 16.56 3.83
CA ASP A 51 0.60 16.40 5.14
C ASP A 51 -0.42 15.24 5.20
N GLY A 52 -0.47 14.35 4.20
CA GLY A 52 -1.45 13.25 4.18
C GLY A 52 -1.27 12.22 5.30
N TRP A 53 -0.11 12.22 5.96
CA TRP A 53 0.13 11.40 7.16
C TRP A 53 -0.62 11.89 8.40
N ARG A 54 -1.14 13.13 8.42
CA ARG A 54 -1.80 13.71 9.60
C ARG A 54 -3.06 12.97 10.01
N ASP A 55 -3.78 12.39 9.06
CA ASP A 55 -4.98 11.59 9.33
C ASP A 55 -4.67 10.26 10.04
N TYR A 56 -3.39 9.87 10.07
CA TYR A 56 -2.91 8.61 10.62
C TYR A 56 -2.13 8.77 11.93
N GLY A 57 -1.70 9.99 12.29
CA GLY A 57 -1.03 10.25 13.56
C GLY A 57 -0.07 11.45 13.57
N LEU A 58 0.84 11.45 14.55
CA LEU A 58 1.66 12.62 14.90
C LEU A 58 2.94 12.80 14.06
N ALA A 59 3.30 11.83 13.22
CA ALA A 59 4.52 11.89 12.40
C ALA A 59 4.41 11.04 11.13
N PRO A 60 5.09 11.40 10.02
CA PRO A 60 5.07 10.64 8.76
C PRO A 60 5.40 9.15 8.88
N GLY A 61 6.18 8.78 9.90
CA GLY A 61 6.53 7.39 10.19
C GLY A 61 5.32 6.48 10.42
N VAL A 62 4.19 7.01 10.89
CA VAL A 62 2.96 6.24 11.11
C VAL A 62 2.32 5.78 9.80
N LEU A 63 2.26 6.66 8.80
CA LEU A 63 1.75 6.34 7.47
C LEU A 63 2.66 5.31 6.78
N ARG A 64 3.98 5.46 6.92
CA ARG A 64 4.94 4.45 6.44
C ARG A 64 4.74 3.09 7.10
N ALA A 65 4.54 3.06 8.43
CA ALA A 65 4.28 1.82 9.15
C ALA A 65 2.98 1.15 8.68
N ALA A 66 1.91 1.93 8.52
CA ALA A 66 0.62 1.46 8.02
C ALA A 66 0.73 0.85 6.61
N MET A 67 1.50 1.48 5.70
CA MET A 67 1.78 0.92 4.38
C MET A 67 2.51 -0.42 4.46
N ILE A 68 3.57 -0.52 5.27
CA ILE A 68 4.35 -1.75 5.43
C ILE A 68 3.47 -2.88 5.99
N GLU A 69 2.66 -2.57 6.99
CA GLU A 69 1.73 -3.54 7.57
C GLU A 69 0.70 -4.01 6.54
N MET A 70 0.12 -3.09 5.75
CA MET A 70 -0.85 -3.43 4.71
C MET A 70 -0.24 -4.32 3.62
N ILE A 71 1.00 -4.04 3.20
CA ILE A 71 1.74 -4.90 2.25
C ILE A 71 1.93 -6.30 2.82
N GLY A 72 2.28 -6.42 4.10
CA GLY A 72 2.40 -7.72 4.78
C GLY A 72 1.09 -8.50 4.75
N ARG A 73 -0.02 -7.85 5.10
CA ARG A 73 -1.37 -8.44 5.08
C ARG A 73 -1.79 -8.92 3.69
N ILE A 74 -1.50 -8.14 2.64
CA ILE A 74 -1.78 -8.53 1.26
C ILE A 74 -0.94 -9.74 0.86
N ARG A 75 0.36 -9.74 1.16
CA ARG A 75 1.25 -10.87 0.86
C ARG A 75 0.73 -12.15 1.51
N ASP A 76 0.29 -12.08 2.76
CA ASP A 76 -0.18 -13.24 3.49
C ASP A 76 -1.47 -13.80 2.85
N ASP A 77 -2.41 -12.93 2.46
CA ASP A 77 -3.63 -13.34 1.72
C ASP A 77 -3.30 -14.00 0.38
N LEU A 78 -2.38 -13.42 -0.40
CA LEU A 78 -1.95 -13.98 -1.68
C LEU A 78 -1.28 -15.36 -1.50
N CYS A 79 -0.53 -15.55 -0.41
CA CYS A 79 0.07 -16.84 -0.10
C CYS A 79 -0.98 -17.88 0.32
N GLU A 80 -2.01 -17.48 1.06
CA GLU A 80 -3.15 -18.33 1.43
C GLU A 80 -3.95 -18.75 0.19
N GLU A 81 -4.29 -17.80 -0.69
CA GLU A 81 -4.98 -18.05 -1.96
C GLU A 81 -4.22 -19.04 -2.84
N ARG A 82 -2.91 -18.86 -2.99
CA ARG A 82 -2.07 -19.75 -3.79
C ARG A 82 -1.96 -21.16 -3.20
N ARG A 83 -2.10 -21.32 -1.88
CA ARG A 83 -2.10 -22.64 -1.24
C ARG A 83 -3.43 -23.37 -1.42
N ALA A 84 -4.52 -22.62 -1.60
CA ALA A 84 -5.87 -23.14 -1.78
C ALA A 84 -6.24 -23.46 -3.24
N ALA A 85 -5.42 -23.02 -4.21
CA ALA A 85 -5.56 -23.27 -5.64
C ALA A 85 -4.77 -24.51 -6.09
#